data_AF-A0A533RPK9-F1
#
_entry.id   AF-A0A533RPK9-F1
#
_cell.length_a   1.000
_cell.length_b   1.000
_cell.length_c   1.000
_cell.angle_alpha   90.00
_cell.angle_beta   90.00
_cell.angle_gamma   90.00
#
_symmetry.space_group_name_H-M   'P 1'
#
loop_
_entity.id
_entity.type
_entity.pdbx_description
1 polymer ?
#
loop_
_entity_poly.entity_id
_entity_poly.type
_entity_poly.pdbx_seq_one_letter_code
_entity_poly.pdbx_strand_id
1 'polypeptide(L)'
;MMLKGTAVSPGIGTGKAYRFMPETGSRNEGVSAVLTEQDGLAAFRSAVQQAAAEITRLTETLTERVGAAEAGILRAQLFLLADPLWLRE
;
A
#
# COMPACT_ATOMS: atom_id res chain seq x y z
N MET A 1 -16.87 30.41 10.56
CA MET A 1 -15.61 30.38 9.78
C MET A 1 -15.85 29.54 8.53
N MET A 2 -15.69 30.11 7.33
CA MET A 2 -15.78 29.36 6.07
C MET A 2 -14.40 28.77 5.73
N LEU A 3 -14.35 27.51 5.30
CA LEU A 3 -13.13 26.90 4.78
C LEU A 3 -12.88 27.41 3.36
N LYS A 4 -11.68 27.92 3.08
CA LYS A 4 -11.24 28.38 1.76
C LYS A 4 -9.89 27.73 1.45
N GLY A 5 -9.73 27.22 0.24
CA GLY A 5 -8.49 26.58 -0.24
C GLY A 5 -8.36 26.72 -1.76
N THR A 6 -7.45 25.94 -2.35
CA THR A 6 -7.25 25.89 -3.81
C THR A 6 -8.33 25.00 -4.45
N ALA A 7 -9.06 25.53 -5.44
CA ALA A 7 -10.04 24.76 -6.17
C ALA A 7 -9.33 23.81 -7.17
N VAL A 8 -9.50 22.50 -6.99
CA VAL A 8 -8.92 21.46 -7.87
C VAL A 8 -9.84 21.15 -9.06
N SER A 9 -11.16 21.27 -8.87
CA SER A 9 -12.17 21.14 -9.93
C SER A 9 -13.37 22.05 -9.66
N PRO A 10 -14.07 22.52 -10.71
CA PRO A 10 -15.31 23.29 -10.55
C PRO A 10 -16.48 22.36 -10.18
N GLY A 11 -17.40 22.83 -9.35
CA GLY A 11 -18.65 22.12 -9.03
C GLY A 11 -19.15 22.34 -7.61
N ILE A 12 -20.36 21.81 -7.32
CA ILE A 12 -20.97 21.78 -5.98
C ILE A 12 -21.24 20.32 -5.62
N GLY A 13 -20.70 19.86 -4.49
CA GLY A 13 -20.93 18.51 -3.96
C GLY A 13 -21.58 18.55 -2.58
N THR A 14 -22.62 17.75 -2.37
CA THR A 14 -23.32 17.62 -1.07
C THR A 14 -23.42 16.15 -0.67
N GLY A 15 -23.01 15.79 0.54
CA GLY A 15 -23.05 14.40 1.01
C GLY A 15 -22.36 14.19 2.36
N LYS A 16 -22.21 12.92 2.75
CA LYS A 16 -21.44 12.52 3.94
C LYS A 16 -19.95 12.72 3.68
N ALA A 17 -19.24 13.27 4.66
CA ALA A 17 -17.79 13.35 4.66
C ALA A 17 -17.19 12.16 5.40
N TYR A 18 -16.20 11.51 4.79
CA TYR A 18 -15.43 10.42 5.40
C TYR A 18 -14.01 10.91 5.67
N ARG A 19 -13.53 10.73 6.91
CA ARG A 19 -12.16 11.07 7.31
C ARG A 19 -11.29 9.83 7.25
N PHE A 20 -10.29 9.82 6.38
CA PHE A 20 -9.26 8.78 6.36
C PHE A 20 -8.23 9.06 7.46
N MET A 21 -8.00 8.07 8.34
CA MET A 21 -7.00 8.13 9.42
C MET A 21 -6.16 6.85 9.37
N PRO A 22 -5.04 6.84 8.63
CA PRO A 22 -4.17 5.68 8.61
C PRO A 22 -3.48 5.53 9.97
N GLU A 23 -3.25 4.29 10.39
CA GLU A 23 -2.34 3.96 11.49
C GLU A 23 -0.96 4.55 11.14
N THR A 24 -0.55 5.59 11.87
CA THR A 24 0.73 6.27 11.66
C THR A 24 1.73 5.74 12.68
N GLY A 25 2.45 4.68 12.31
CA GLY A 25 3.51 4.16 13.16
C GLY A 25 4.20 2.95 12.54
N SER A 26 5.47 3.09 12.20
CA SER A 26 6.35 1.93 12.17
C SER A 26 6.54 1.48 13.62
N ARG A 27 6.00 0.32 13.98
CA ARG A 27 6.36 -0.34 15.24
C ARG A 27 7.80 -0.83 15.09
N ASN A 28 8.76 0.05 15.35
CA ASN A 28 10.12 -0.36 15.70
C ASN A 28 10.08 -0.95 17.11
N GLU A 29 9.41 -2.09 17.25
CA GLU A 29 9.71 -3.01 18.34
C GLU A 29 11.05 -3.60 17.94
N GLY A 30 12.14 -3.12 18.55
CA GLY A 30 13.48 -3.66 18.29
C GLY A 30 13.40 -5.19 18.31
N VAL A 31 14.11 -5.85 17.39
CA VAL A 31 14.06 -7.31 17.19
C VAL A 31 13.95 -7.98 18.55
N SER A 32 12.76 -8.52 18.84
CA SER A 32 12.54 -9.22 20.10
C SER A 32 13.60 -10.31 20.15
N ALA A 33 14.38 -10.37 21.24
CA ALA A 33 15.45 -11.35 21.44
C ALA A 33 14.96 -12.82 21.39
N VAL A 34 13.67 -13.03 21.14
CA VAL A 34 12.94 -14.30 21.09
C VAL A 34 12.70 -14.80 19.66
N LEU A 35 12.80 -13.95 18.63
CA LEU A 35 12.63 -14.40 17.24
C LEU A 35 13.94 -15.01 16.72
N THR A 36 13.88 -16.26 16.26
CA THR A 36 14.98 -16.83 15.48
C THR A 36 15.03 -16.16 14.11
N GLU A 37 16.20 -16.20 13.47
CA GLU A 37 16.37 -15.76 12.07
C GLU A 37 15.34 -16.42 11.13
N GLN A 38 15.03 -17.70 11.36
CA GLN A 38 14.03 -18.46 10.61
C GLN A 38 12.60 -17.92 10.81
N ASP A 39 12.23 -17.54 12.02
CA ASP A 39 10.93 -16.93 12.30
C ASP A 39 10.80 -15.55 11.63
N GLY A 40 11.88 -14.76 11.66
CA GLY A 40 11.96 -13.48 10.98
C GLY A 40 11.80 -13.61 9.47
N LEU A 41 12.49 -14.58 8.86
CA LEU A 41 12.38 -14.85 7.42
C LEU A 41 10.98 -15.33 7.03
N ALA A 42 10.36 -16.20 7.84
CA ALA A 42 9.00 -16.66 7.60
C ALA A 42 7.98 -15.51 7.68
N ALA A 43 8.11 -14.64 8.68
CA ALA A 43 7.28 -13.44 8.83
C ALA A 43 7.47 -12.48 7.65
N PHE A 44 8.72 -12.24 7.23
CA PHE A 44 9.02 -11.42 6.06
C PHE A 44 8.38 -11.97 4.78
N ARG A 45 8.54 -13.26 4.50
CA ARG A 45 7.93 -13.90 3.32
C ARG A 45 6.41 -13.81 3.35
N SER A 46 5.78 -14.00 4.52
CA SER A 46 4.34 -13.82 4.68
C SER A 46 3.92 -12.38 4.39
N ALA A 47 4.65 -11.39 4.89
CA ALA A 47 4.37 -9.97 4.65
C ALA A 47 4.50 -9.62 3.16
N VAL A 48 5.52 -10.13 2.47
CA VAL A 48 5.68 -9.96 1.01
C VAL A 48 4.50 -10.55 0.25
N GLN A 49 4.04 -11.76 0.62
CA GLN A 49 2.86 -12.39 -0.01
C GLN A 49 1.58 -11.58 0.20
N GLN A 50 1.36 -11.07 1.42
CA GLN A 50 0.21 -10.22 1.74
C GLN A 50 0.24 -8.91 0.94
N ALA A 51 1.39 -8.25 0.88
CA ALA A 51 1.56 -7.03 0.09
C ALA A 51 1.34 -7.27 -1.40
N ALA A 52 1.86 -8.36 -1.96
CA ALA A 52 1.65 -8.73 -3.35
C ALA A 52 0.15 -8.96 -3.66
N ALA A 53 -0.57 -9.65 -2.78
CA ALA A 53 -2.01 -9.87 -2.93
C ALA A 53 -2.80 -8.55 -2.84
N GLU A 54 -2.42 -7.64 -1.94
CA GLU A 54 -3.05 -6.34 -1.82
C GLU A 54 -2.83 -5.46 -3.06
N ILE A 55 -1.58 -5.33 -3.51
CA ILE A 55 -1.24 -4.53 -4.69
C ILE A 55 -1.90 -5.11 -5.95
N THR A 56 -2.05 -6.43 -6.04
CA THR A 56 -2.79 -7.07 -7.15
C THR A 56 -4.26 -6.62 -7.17
N ARG A 57 -4.98 -6.69 -6.04
CA ARG A 57 -6.37 -6.22 -5.95
C ARG A 57 -6.51 -4.72 -6.24
N LEU A 58 -5.56 -3.92 -5.79
CA LEU A 58 -5.52 -2.48 -6.09
C LEU A 58 -5.29 -2.23 -7.59
N THR A 59 -4.43 -3.03 -8.23
CA THR A 59 -4.17 -2.95 -9.69
C THR A 59 -5.43 -3.25 -10.49
N GLU A 60 -6.20 -4.28 -10.11
CA GLU A 60 -7.48 -4.63 -10.72
C GLU A 60 -8.49 -3.49 -10.57
N THR A 61 -8.66 -2.99 -9.34
CA THR A 61 -9.57 -1.88 -9.04
C THR A 61 -9.23 -0.61 -9.83
N LEU A 62 -7.94 -0.27 -9.93
CA LEU A 62 -7.46 0.88 -10.71
C LEU A 62 -7.68 0.69 -12.21
N THR A 63 -7.46 -0.52 -12.71
CA THR A 63 -7.69 -0.84 -14.13
C THR A 63 -9.16 -0.63 -14.49
N GLU A 64 -10.08 -1.08 -13.63
CA GLU A 64 -11.53 -0.97 -13.85
C GLU A 64 -12.06 0.46 -13.69
N ARG A 65 -11.58 1.20 -12.68
CA ARG A 65 -12.17 2.50 -12.30
C ARG A 65 -11.52 3.70 -12.95
N VAL A 66 -10.25 3.59 -13.35
CA VAL A 66 -9.46 4.72 -13.85
C VAL A 66 -8.90 4.40 -15.23
N GLY A 67 -8.15 3.29 -15.35
CA GLY A 67 -7.57 2.86 -16.61
C GLY A 67 -6.28 2.08 -16.47
N ALA A 68 -5.87 1.46 -17.58
CA ALA A 68 -4.68 0.60 -17.63
C ALA A 68 -3.36 1.38 -17.46
N ALA A 69 -3.33 2.68 -17.81
CA ALA A 69 -2.13 3.50 -17.70
C ALA A 69 -1.74 3.72 -16.22
N GLU A 70 -2.71 4.15 -15.40
CA GLU A 70 -2.52 4.37 -13.97
C GLU A 70 -2.27 3.04 -13.23
N ALA A 71 -2.96 1.97 -13.61
CA ALA A 71 -2.72 0.63 -13.06
C ALA A 71 -1.30 0.12 -13.35
N GLY A 72 -0.64 0.60 -14.42
CA GLY A 72 0.74 0.25 -14.76
C GLY A 72 1.74 0.59 -13.65
N ILE A 73 1.47 1.63 -12.85
CA ILE A 73 2.32 2.04 -11.72
C ILE A 73 2.40 0.92 -10.68
N LEU A 74 1.27 0.31 -10.33
CA LEU A 74 1.21 -0.76 -9.35
C LEU A 74 1.79 -2.08 -9.88
N ARG A 75 1.66 -2.35 -11.19
CA ARG A 75 2.32 -3.51 -11.81
C ARG A 75 3.83 -3.44 -11.69
N ALA A 76 4.43 -2.26 -11.85
CA ALA A 76 5.86 -2.06 -11.63
C ALA A 76 6.28 -2.41 -10.18
N GLN A 77 5.43 -2.08 -9.19
CA GLN A 77 5.70 -2.40 -7.78
C GLN A 77 5.60 -3.92 -7.49
N LEU A 78 4.71 -4.64 -8.17
CA LEU A 78 4.67 -6.11 -8.09
C LEU A 78 5.97 -6.75 -8.61
N PHE A 79 6.52 -6.22 -9.71
CA PHE A 79 7.81 -6.71 -10.21
C PHE A 79 8.94 -6.48 -9.21
N LEU A 80 8.95 -5.35 -8.50
CA LEU A 80 9.92 -5.08 -7.45
C LEU A 80 9.80 -6.07 -6.27
N LEU A 81 8.58 -6.39 -5.84
CA LEU A 81 8.37 -7.37 -4.76
C LEU A 81 8.76 -8.79 -5.14
N ALA A 82 8.69 -9.12 -6.44
CA ALA A 82 9.09 -10.41 -6.97
C ALA A 82 10.59 -10.50 -7.29
N ASP A 83 11.34 -9.40 -7.17
CA ASP A 83 12.76 -9.38 -7.50
C ASP A 83 13.55 -10.26 -6.51
N PRO A 84 14.22 -11.33 -7.00
CA PRO A 84 14.94 -12.27 -6.16
C PRO A 84 16.10 -11.63 -5.39
N LEU A 85 16.57 -10.44 -5.75
CA LEU A 85 17.60 -9.71 -5.01
C LEU A 85 17.15 -9.33 -3.59
N TRP A 86 15.84 -9.20 -3.34
CA TRP A 86 15.29 -8.93 -2.00
C TRP A 86 15.06 -10.19 -1.17
N LEU A 87 15.16 -11.37 -1.80
CA LEU A 87 14.82 -12.66 -1.19
C LEU A 87 16.04 -13.58 -1.00
N ARG A 88 17.25 -13.12 -1.31
CA ARG A 88 18.50 -13.84 -1.09
C ARG A 88 19.12 -13.44 0.26
N GLU A 89 19.44 -14.45 1.06
CA GLU A 89 20.24 -14.38 2.29
C GLU A 89 21.72 -14.09 1.97
#